data_AF-A0A1G6N5F0-F1
#
_entry.id   AF-A0A1G6N5F0-F1
#
_cell.length_a   1.000
_cell.length_b   1.000
_cell.length_c   1.000
_cell.angle_alpha   90.00
_cell.angle_beta   90.00
_cell.angle_gamma   90.00
#
_symmetry.space_group_name_H-M   'P 1'
#
loop_
_entity.id
_entity.type
_entity.pdbx_description
1 polymer ?
#
loop_
_entity_poly.entity_id
_entity_poly.type
_entity_poly.pdbx_seq_one_letter_code
_entity_poly.pdbx_strand_id
1 'polypeptide(L)'
;MSKLTSSLGPGSTSRRIENWRLLKTYRALHLFGLFPPHRRFWVTAAIVALDVAERVAVTEDGVTYHLAGEPGSTVFAARFVALCAAFDERLEGTRDVTDTLLGEACVQSLFENAMRAGRHPVTWQ
;
A
#
# COMPACT_ATOMS: atom_id res chain seq x y z
N MET A 1 -14.42 -14.34 -31.58
CA MET A 1 -13.77 -14.48 -30.25
C MET A 1 -12.65 -13.47 -30.15
N SER A 2 -12.93 -12.33 -29.52
CA SER A 2 -12.01 -11.19 -29.46
C SER A 2 -10.88 -11.42 -28.45
N LYS A 3 -9.64 -11.37 -28.93
CA LYS A 3 -8.44 -11.26 -28.10
C LYS A 3 -8.37 -9.84 -27.54
N LEU A 4 -8.58 -9.68 -26.25
CA LEU A 4 -8.19 -8.47 -25.51
C LEU A 4 -6.68 -8.54 -25.28
N THR A 5 -5.93 -7.88 -26.14
CA THR A 5 -4.54 -7.50 -25.91
C THR A 5 -4.50 -6.48 -24.76
N SER A 6 -4.05 -6.92 -23.59
CA SER A 6 -3.67 -6.03 -22.49
C SER A 6 -2.40 -5.28 -22.90
N SER A 7 -2.55 -3.99 -23.20
CA SER A 7 -1.47 -3.06 -23.45
C SER A 7 -0.82 -2.66 -22.13
N LEU A 8 0.14 -3.47 -21.66
CA LEU A 8 1.16 -3.02 -20.72
C LEU A 8 2.45 -2.87 -21.53
N GLY A 9 3.00 -1.66 -21.55
CA GLY A 9 4.26 -1.37 -22.23
C GLY A 9 5.42 -2.24 -21.70
N PRO A 10 6.54 -2.31 -22.43
CA PRO A 10 7.69 -3.09 -22.01
C PRO A 10 8.31 -2.45 -20.75
N GLY A 11 8.29 -3.15 -19.60
CA GLY A 11 9.15 -2.82 -18.46
C GLY A 11 8.52 -2.78 -17.05
N SER A 12 7.23 -3.07 -16.85
CA SER A 12 6.65 -3.06 -15.49
C SER A 12 7.27 -4.16 -14.61
N THR A 13 8.20 -3.78 -13.73
CA THR A 13 8.78 -4.69 -12.76
C THR A 13 7.81 -4.87 -11.61
N SER A 14 7.28 -6.08 -11.44
CA SER A 14 6.43 -6.43 -10.29
C SER A 14 7.27 -7.07 -9.19
N ARG A 15 7.01 -6.69 -7.93
CA ARG A 15 7.71 -7.17 -6.74
C ARG A 15 6.74 -7.43 -5.60
N ARG A 16 7.13 -8.33 -4.71
CA ARG A 16 6.41 -8.62 -3.47
C ARG A 16 7.11 -7.93 -2.30
N ILE A 17 6.32 -7.42 -1.36
CA ILE A 17 6.80 -6.90 -0.08
C ILE A 17 6.00 -7.55 1.05
N GLU A 18 6.68 -7.93 2.12
CA GLU A 18 6.08 -8.56 3.32
C GLU A 18 6.32 -7.68 4.53
N ASN A 19 5.60 -7.91 5.64
CA ASN A 19 5.75 -7.11 6.87
C ASN A 19 5.71 -5.61 6.57
N TRP A 20 4.80 -5.22 5.69
CA TRP A 20 4.80 -3.91 5.07
C TRP A 20 4.14 -2.87 5.98
N ARG A 21 4.53 -1.61 5.82
CA ARG A 21 3.96 -0.42 6.46
C ARG A 21 4.01 0.75 5.48
N LEU A 22 3.05 1.65 5.58
CA LEU A 22 2.92 2.86 4.79
C LEU A 22 3.38 4.07 5.61
N LEU A 23 4.46 4.70 5.16
CA LEU A 23 5.10 5.81 5.85
C LEU A 23 4.88 7.11 5.07
N LYS A 24 4.19 8.07 5.68
CA LYS A 24 4.00 9.42 5.14
C LYS A 24 5.09 10.32 5.67
N THR A 25 6.04 10.69 4.81
CA THR A 25 7.08 11.68 5.10
C THR A 25 6.58 13.08 4.75
N TYR A 26 7.42 14.09 4.98
CA TYR A 26 7.15 15.47 4.56
C TYR A 26 7.08 15.63 3.03
N ARG A 27 7.59 14.68 2.24
CA ARG A 27 7.54 14.71 0.78
C ARG A 27 6.41 13.87 0.21
N ALA A 28 6.35 12.61 0.61
CA ALA A 28 5.55 11.62 -0.10
C ALA A 28 5.18 10.44 0.81
N LEU A 29 4.38 9.54 0.24
CA LEU A 29 4.06 8.26 0.85
C LEU A 29 5.07 7.21 0.36
N HIS A 30 5.52 6.32 1.25
CA HIS A 30 6.48 5.26 0.94
C HIS A 30 6.04 3.93 1.54
N LEU A 31 6.46 2.82 0.92
CA LEU A 31 6.38 1.50 1.54
C LEU A 31 7.66 1.22 2.31
N PHE A 32 7.54 0.83 3.57
CA PHE A 32 8.57 0.16 4.34
C PHE A 32 8.20 -1.31 4.49
N GLY A 33 9.17 -2.22 4.42
CA GLY A 33 8.89 -3.64 4.64
C GLY A 33 10.05 -4.54 4.28
N LEU A 34 9.78 -5.84 4.29
CA LEU A 34 10.73 -6.91 4.02
C LEU A 34 10.66 -7.30 2.53
N PHE A 35 11.80 -7.25 1.84
CA PHE A 35 11.90 -7.53 0.40
C PHE A 35 12.55 -8.91 0.17
N PRO A 36 11.82 -9.89 -0.39
CA PRO A 36 12.38 -11.14 -0.90
C PRO A 36 13.25 -10.92 -2.15
N PRO A 37 14.17 -11.86 -2.48
CA PRO A 37 14.47 -13.08 -1.74
C PRO A 37 15.42 -12.84 -0.55
N HIS A 38 16.08 -11.69 -0.48
CA HIS A 38 17.15 -11.44 0.49
C HIS A 38 16.67 -11.13 1.92
N ARG A 39 15.35 -11.03 2.13
CA ARG A 39 14.73 -10.74 3.43
C ARG A 39 15.36 -9.54 4.12
N ARG A 40 15.52 -8.44 3.38
CA ARG A 40 16.04 -7.18 3.90
C ARG A 40 14.91 -6.19 4.13
N PHE A 41 14.91 -5.52 5.28
CA PHE A 41 14.05 -4.36 5.50
C PHE A 41 14.57 -3.16 4.72
N TRP A 42 13.68 -2.52 3.96
CA TRP A 42 14.00 -1.36 3.15
C TRP A 42 12.79 -0.44 2.99
N VAL A 43 13.00 0.70 2.32
CA VAL A 43 11.95 1.64 1.95
C VAL A 43 11.95 1.86 0.43
N THR A 44 10.77 1.92 -0.18
CA THR A 44 10.65 2.14 -1.62
C THR A 44 10.85 3.61 -2.00
N ALA A 45 10.98 3.86 -3.31
CA ALA A 45 10.67 5.18 -3.87
C ALA A 45 9.25 5.63 -3.48
N ALA A 46 8.94 6.91 -3.71
CA ALA A 46 7.62 7.45 -3.39
C ALA A 46 6.53 6.72 -4.17
N ILE A 47 5.39 6.53 -3.52
CA ILE A 47 4.20 5.89 -4.10
C ILE A 47 3.44 6.93 -4.93
N VAL A 48 3.16 6.59 -6.19
CA VAL A 48 2.35 7.42 -7.11
C VAL A 48 0.92 6.92 -7.22
N ALA A 49 0.68 5.63 -6.98
CA ALA A 49 -0.66 5.06 -6.92
C ALA A 49 -0.72 3.99 -5.82
N LEU A 50 -1.80 3.97 -5.06
CA LEU A 50 -2.02 3.00 -3.98
C LEU A 50 -3.46 2.51 -4.05
N ASP A 51 -3.63 1.21 -4.17
CA ASP A 51 -4.88 0.52 -3.96
C ASP A 51 -4.72 -0.38 -2.73
N VAL A 52 -5.23 0.09 -1.60
CA VAL A 52 -5.12 -0.62 -0.32
C VAL A 52 -6.03 -1.85 -0.28
N ALA A 53 -7.18 -1.79 -0.95
CA ALA A 53 -8.14 -2.90 -0.99
C ALA A 53 -7.56 -4.08 -1.78
N GLU A 54 -6.95 -3.79 -2.93
CA GLU A 54 -6.26 -4.79 -3.76
C GLU A 54 -4.84 -5.09 -3.27
N ARG A 55 -4.37 -4.41 -2.23
CA ARG A 55 -3.02 -4.58 -1.67
C ARG A 55 -1.92 -4.38 -2.74
N VAL A 56 -2.04 -3.32 -3.54
CA VAL A 56 -1.10 -2.96 -4.59
C VAL A 56 -0.64 -1.51 -4.46
N ALA A 57 0.64 -1.25 -4.65
CA ALA A 57 1.20 0.09 -4.79
C ALA A 57 2.06 0.20 -6.04
N VAL A 58 2.11 1.38 -6.64
CA VAL A 58 2.99 1.72 -7.77
C VAL A 58 3.87 2.87 -7.33
N THR A 59 5.17 2.76 -7.55
CA THR A 59 6.16 3.77 -7.15
C THR A 59 6.65 4.61 -8.33
N GLU A 60 7.26 5.76 -8.05
CA GLU A 60 7.76 6.71 -9.06
C GLU A 60 8.77 6.12 -10.05
N ASP A 61 9.49 5.08 -9.65
CA ASP A 61 10.40 4.31 -10.51
C ASP A 61 9.67 3.27 -11.39
N GLY A 62 8.33 3.27 -11.40
CA GLY A 62 7.50 2.39 -12.23
C GLY A 62 7.38 0.95 -11.71
N VAL A 63 7.81 0.68 -10.48
CA VAL A 63 7.72 -0.65 -9.87
C VAL A 63 6.35 -0.85 -9.24
N THR A 64 5.74 -2.00 -9.51
CA THR A 64 4.49 -2.43 -8.84
C THR A 64 4.82 -3.33 -7.68
N TYR A 65 4.36 -2.97 -6.48
CA TYR A 65 4.52 -3.74 -5.26
C TYR A 65 3.21 -4.38 -4.83
N HIS A 66 3.23 -5.69 -4.64
CA HIS A 66 2.14 -6.47 -4.04
C HIS A 66 2.38 -6.61 -2.53
N LEU A 67 1.47 -6.10 -1.72
CA LEU A 67 1.55 -6.09 -0.27
C LEU A 67 1.09 -7.45 0.27
N ALA A 68 2.04 -8.33 0.52
CA ALA A 68 1.76 -9.70 0.91
C ALA A 68 1.67 -9.85 2.43
N GLY A 69 0.67 -10.63 2.87
CA GLY A 69 0.39 -10.84 4.29
C GLY A 69 -0.07 -9.57 4.99
N GLU A 70 -0.10 -9.64 6.31
CA GLU A 70 -0.55 -8.54 7.16
C GLU A 70 0.53 -7.46 7.34
N PRO A 71 0.13 -6.24 7.70
CA PRO A 71 1.06 -5.19 8.08
C PRO A 71 2.08 -5.65 9.14
N GLY A 72 3.32 -5.16 9.01
CA GLY A 72 4.41 -5.50 9.93
C GLY A 72 4.28 -4.83 11.30
N SER A 73 5.34 -4.85 12.11
CA SER A 73 5.35 -4.14 13.40
C SER A 73 5.57 -2.63 13.22
N THR A 74 4.77 -1.80 13.90
CA THR A 74 4.99 -0.33 13.97
C THR A 74 6.34 0.01 14.60
N VAL A 75 6.83 -0.82 15.53
CA VAL A 75 8.11 -0.61 16.23
C VAL A 75 9.29 -0.68 15.25
N PHE A 76 9.26 -1.61 14.29
CA PHE A 76 10.33 -1.72 13.28
C PHE A 76 10.33 -0.51 12.35
N ALA A 77 9.15 -0.07 11.90
CA ALA A 77 9.02 1.12 11.07
C ALA A 77 9.50 2.37 11.80
N ALA A 78 9.08 2.58 13.05
CA ALA A 78 9.52 3.71 13.87
C ALA A 78 11.04 3.71 14.09
N ARG A 79 11.64 2.55 14.36
CA ARG A 79 13.09 2.41 14.51
C ARG A 79 13.83 2.75 13.20
N PHE A 80 13.31 2.31 12.06
CA PHE A 80 13.88 2.66 10.76
C PHE A 80 13.82 4.17 10.50
N VAL A 81 12.67 4.80 10.76
CA VAL A 81 12.51 6.26 10.65
C VAL A 81 13.49 6.99 11.55
N ALA A 82 13.65 6.57 12.81
CA ALA A 82 14.60 7.19 13.74
C ALA A 82 16.06 7.11 13.23
N LEU A 83 16.45 5.98 12.63
CA LEU A 83 17.76 5.84 12.01
C LEU A 83 17.94 6.78 10.80
N CYS A 84 16.91 6.97 9.98
CA CYS A 84 16.96 7.92 8.86
C CYS A 84 16.94 9.37 9.33
N ALA A 85 16.18 9.68 10.38
CA ALA A 85 16.07 11.02 10.95
C ALA A 85 17.39 11.54 11.53
N ALA A 86 18.27 10.63 11.97
CA ALA A 86 19.64 10.98 12.36
C ALA A 86 20.47 11.60 11.22
N PHE A 87 20.06 11.41 9.95
CA PHE A 87 20.70 12.00 8.76
C PHE A 87 19.87 13.10 8.09
N ASP A 88 18.55 13.10 8.24
CA ASP A 88 17.63 14.17 7.81
C ASP A 88 16.55 14.39 8.88
N GLU A 89 16.74 15.39 9.73
CA GLU A 89 15.85 15.71 10.87
C GLU A 89 14.38 15.91 10.47
N ARG A 90 14.10 16.30 9.22
CA ARG A 90 12.72 16.49 8.74
C ARG A 90 11.94 15.18 8.69
N LEU A 91 12.63 14.04 8.74
CA LEU A 91 12.01 12.72 8.80
C LEU A 91 11.47 12.38 10.19
N GLU A 92 11.79 13.15 11.25
CA GLU A 92 11.18 12.97 12.58
C GLU A 92 9.65 13.11 12.53
N GLY A 93 9.13 13.94 11.62
CA GLY A 93 7.69 14.12 11.39
C GLY A 93 7.03 13.00 10.58
N THR A 94 7.74 11.93 10.22
CA THR A 94 7.19 10.81 9.44
C THR A 94 6.13 10.08 10.23
N ARG A 95 4.96 9.87 9.61
CA ARG A 95 3.82 9.18 10.23
C ARG A 95 3.64 7.81 9.61
N ASP A 96 3.44 6.80 10.43
CA ASP A 96 2.87 5.53 9.98
C ASP A 96 1.36 5.72 9.77
N VAL A 97 0.90 5.59 8.53
CA VAL A 97 -0.51 5.78 8.14
C VAL A 97 -1.19 4.46 7.76
N THR A 98 -0.54 3.33 8.02
CA THR A 98 -0.98 2.00 7.58
C THR A 98 -2.39 1.69 8.08
N ASP A 99 -2.61 1.81 9.39
CA ASP A 99 -3.85 1.37 10.03
C ASP A 99 -5.01 2.31 9.68
N THR A 100 -4.73 3.62 9.53
CA THR A 100 -5.72 4.61 9.07
C THR A 100 -6.22 4.29 7.67
N LEU A 101 -5.30 4.06 6.72
CA LEU A 101 -5.66 3.78 5.33
C LEU A 101 -6.35 2.42 5.17
N LEU A 102 -5.98 1.41 5.97
CA LEU A 102 -6.69 0.13 6.00
C LEU A 102 -8.11 0.27 6.56
N GLY A 103 -8.29 1.09 7.59
CA GLY A 103 -9.61 1.40 8.15
C GLY A 103 -10.52 2.07 7.13
N GLU A 104 -10.02 3.07 6.41
CA GLU A 104 -10.76 3.78 5.35
C GLU A 104 -11.18 2.85 4.21
N ALA A 105 -10.26 2.01 3.72
CA ALA A 105 -10.55 1.03 2.67
C ALA A 105 -11.61 0.00 3.12
N CYS A 106 -11.55 -0.43 4.39
CA CYS A 106 -12.54 -1.34 4.97
C CYS A 106 -13.94 -0.68 5.02
N VAL A 107 -14.03 0.56 5.49
CA VAL A 107 -15.30 1.30 5.55
C VAL A 107 -15.89 1.51 4.16
N GLN A 108 -15.07 1.89 3.19
CA GLN A 108 -15.51 2.06 1.80
C GLN A 108 -16.05 0.74 1.23
N SER A 109 -15.34 -0.37 1.43
CA SER A 109 -15.77 -1.69 0.97
C SER A 109 -17.10 -2.13 1.60
N LEU A 110 -17.29 -1.88 2.90
CA LEU A 110 -18.55 -2.18 3.59
C LEU A 110 -19.71 -1.33 3.06
N PHE A 111 -19.48 -0.04 2.82
CA PHE A 111 -20.47 0.86 2.25
C PHE A 111 -20.89 0.43 0.84
N GLU A 112 -19.93 0.11 -0.04
CA GLU A 112 -20.21 -0.36 -1.39
C GLU A 112 -21.01 -1.68 -1.40
N ASN A 113 -20.67 -2.60 -0.50
CA ASN A 113 -21.41 -3.84 -0.33
C ASN A 113 -22.83 -3.61 0.19
N ALA A 114 -23.02 -2.72 1.16
CA ALA A 114 -24.35 -2.34 1.64
C ALA A 114 -25.20 -1.69 0.53
N MET A 115 -24.60 -0.81 -0.29
CA MET A 115 -25.26 -0.17 -1.43
C MET A 115 -25.58 -1.15 -2.58
N ARG A 116 -24.87 -2.27 -2.67
CA ARG A 116 -25.23 -3.37 -3.59
C ARG A 116 -26.34 -4.24 -3.00
N ALA A 117 -26.28 -4.57 -1.71
CA ALA A 117 -27.28 -5.38 -1.02
C ALA A 117 -28.65 -4.68 -0.91
N GLY A 118 -28.67 -3.36 -0.71
CA GLY A 118 -29.90 -2.55 -0.66
C GLY A 118 -30.62 -2.37 -2.00
N ARG A 119 -30.11 -2.94 -3.11
CA ARG A 119 -30.77 -2.97 -4.43
C ARG A 119 -31.58 -4.23 -4.69
N HIS A 120 -31.85 -5.05 -3.68
CA HIS A 120 -32.96 -6.00 -3.77
C HIS A 120 -34.26 -5.26 -3.45
N PRO A 121 -35.21 -5.16 -4.40
CA PRO A 121 -36.53 -4.62 -4.08
C PRO A 121 -37.14 -5.54 -3.02
N VAL A 122 -37.44 -5.00 -1.84
CA VAL A 122 -38.32 -5.66 -0.88
C VAL A 122 -39.68 -5.74 -1.55
N THR A 123 -39.96 -6.87 -2.21
CA THR A 123 -41.32 -7.21 -2.61
C THR A 123 -42.05 -7.61 -1.34
N TRP A 124 -42.79 -6.66 -0.78
CA TRP A 124 -43.84 -6.97 0.18
C TRP A 124 -44.89 -7.81 -0.57
N GLN A 125 -44.97 -9.10 -0.26
CA GLN A 125 -46.12 -9.96 -0.59
C GLN A 125 -47.12 -9.90 0.56
#